data_AF-A0A1C3X2M8-F1
#
_entry.id   AF-A0A1C3X2M8-F1
#
_cell.length_a   1.000
_cell.length_b   1.000
_cell.length_c   1.000
_cell.angle_alpha   90.00
_cell.angle_beta   90.00
_cell.angle_gamma   90.00
#
_symmetry.space_group_name_H-M   'P 1'
#
loop_
_entity.id
_entity.type
_entity.pdbx_description
1 polymer ?
#
loop_
_entity_poly.entity_id
_entity_poly.type
_entity_poly.pdbx_seq_one_letter_code
_entity_poly.pdbx_strand_id
1 'polypeptide(L)'
;MWIPLGNYEFGVSYENHTSHPAPGHIILYPGGISETEFLIAYGGVDFSSKMGQLAGNHFITITSNLDQPAELGKMTLWQGAQRIKFEVA
;
A
#
# COMPACT_ATOMS: atom_id res chain seq x y z
N MET A 1 -1.71 -5.58 0.67
CA MET A 1 -0.46 -5.93 1.40
C MET A 1 0.13 -4.62 1.90
N TRP A 2 0.51 -4.54 3.16
CA TRP A 2 1.04 -3.32 3.76
C TRP A 2 2.58 -3.38 3.84
N ILE A 3 3.22 -2.23 3.71
CA ILE A 3 4.67 -2.04 3.84
C ILE A 3 4.87 -0.94 4.90
N PRO A 4 5.24 -1.29 6.14
CA PRO A 4 5.39 -0.33 7.21
C PRO A 4 6.66 0.50 7.01
N LEU A 5 6.54 1.81 7.10
CA LEU A 5 7.66 2.77 7.03
C LEU A 5 7.86 3.49 8.37
N GLY A 6 7.09 3.14 9.40
CA GLY A 6 7.18 3.73 10.73
C GLY A 6 6.90 5.24 10.69
N ASN A 7 7.87 6.03 11.16
CA ASN A 7 7.75 7.49 11.29
C ASN A 7 8.38 8.23 10.10
N TYR A 8 8.57 7.58 8.95
CA TYR A 8 9.14 8.25 7.78
C TYR A 8 8.18 9.34 7.27
N GLU A 9 8.70 10.56 7.09
CA GLU A 9 7.93 11.70 6.60
C GLU A 9 8.29 12.00 5.14
N PHE A 10 7.33 11.80 4.23
CA PHE A 10 7.50 12.13 2.81
C PHE A 10 7.37 13.63 2.52
N GLY A 11 6.88 14.43 3.47
CA GLY A 11 6.63 15.85 3.28
C GLY A 11 5.50 16.15 2.28
N VAL A 12 4.59 15.20 2.05
CA VAL A 12 3.44 15.34 1.14
C VAL A 12 2.13 15.29 1.91
N SER A 13 1.16 16.10 1.48
CA SER A 13 -0.22 16.05 1.97
C SER A 13 -1.04 15.04 1.16
N TYR A 14 -2.33 14.92 1.48
CA TYR A 14 -3.24 14.14 0.64
C TYR A 14 -3.45 14.76 -0.75
N GLU A 15 -3.46 13.91 -1.77
CA GLU A 15 -3.71 14.25 -3.17
C GLU A 15 -4.44 13.08 -3.84
N ASN A 16 -5.67 13.31 -4.32
CA ASN A 16 -6.52 12.30 -4.95
C ASN A 16 -6.58 10.97 -4.16
N HIS A 17 -6.75 11.08 -2.84
CA HIS A 17 -6.68 9.94 -1.94
C HIS A 17 -7.91 9.04 -2.04
N THR A 18 -7.72 7.75 -1.79
CA THR A 18 -8.80 6.77 -1.75
C THR A 18 -8.60 5.77 -0.62
N SER A 19 -9.71 5.31 -0.05
CA SER A 19 -9.75 4.13 0.83
C SER A 19 -10.01 2.83 0.07
N HIS A 20 -10.38 2.94 -1.22
CA HIS A 20 -10.77 1.81 -2.06
C HIS A 20 -9.89 1.75 -3.33
N PRO A 21 -8.57 1.51 -3.19
CA PRO A 21 -7.70 1.34 -4.35
C PRO A 21 -8.09 0.11 -5.17
N ALA A 22 -7.99 0.21 -6.50
CA ALA A 22 -8.24 -0.91 -7.40
C ALA A 22 -7.08 -1.91 -7.40
N PRO A 23 -7.28 -3.17 -7.83
CA PRO A 23 -6.19 -4.13 -8.00
C PRO A 23 -5.06 -3.55 -8.87
N GLY A 24 -3.81 -3.69 -8.41
CA GLY A 24 -2.62 -3.14 -9.04
C GLY A 24 -2.26 -1.71 -8.59
N HIS A 25 -3.15 -1.00 -7.90
CA HIS A 25 -2.84 0.31 -7.35
C HIS A 25 -1.94 0.18 -6.11
N ILE A 26 -0.99 1.09 -6.00
CA ILE A 26 -0.18 1.30 -4.80
C ILE A 26 -0.50 2.70 -4.28
N ILE A 27 -0.87 2.76 -3.00
CA ILE A 27 -1.16 4.02 -2.31
C ILE A 27 -0.14 4.29 -1.22
N LEU A 28 0.17 5.57 -0.98
CA LEU A 28 0.94 6.06 0.14
C LEU A 28 0.00 6.66 1.18
N TYR A 29 0.00 6.10 2.39
CA TYR A 29 -0.55 6.76 3.56
C TYR A 29 0.56 7.59 4.22
N PRO A 30 0.48 8.94 4.24
CA PRO A 30 1.55 9.80 4.73
C PRO A 30 1.71 9.79 6.26
N GLY A 31 0.93 8.97 6.98
CA GLY A 31 0.94 8.91 8.43
C GLY A 31 -0.09 9.84 9.09
N GLY A 32 0.09 10.04 10.40
CA GLY A 32 -0.69 10.97 11.23
C GLY A 32 -1.53 10.28 12.30
N ILE A 33 -2.44 9.39 11.89
CA ILE A 33 -3.26 8.58 12.82
C ILE A 33 -2.61 7.20 13.03
N SER A 34 -2.13 6.59 11.94
CA SER A 34 -1.34 5.36 11.94
C SER A 34 0.09 5.66 11.50
N GLU A 35 0.96 4.64 11.52
CA GLU A 35 2.29 4.73 10.93
C GLU A 35 2.23 5.03 9.42
N THR A 36 3.26 5.66 8.87
CA THR A 36 3.40 5.84 7.42
C THR A 36 3.54 4.48 6.75
N GLU A 37 2.82 4.25 5.66
CA GLU A 37 2.88 2.97 4.96
C GLU A 37 2.57 3.09 3.46
N PHE A 38 3.13 2.15 2.69
CA PHE A 38 2.60 1.84 1.38
C PHE A 38 1.62 0.68 1.47
N LEU A 39 0.54 0.76 0.70
CA LEU A 39 -0.42 -0.32 0.55
C LEU A 39 -0.50 -0.73 -0.92
N ILE A 40 -0.18 -2.00 -1.19
CA ILE A 40 -0.33 -2.62 -2.51
C ILE A 40 -1.69 -3.33 -2.54
N ALA A 41 -2.59 -2.86 -3.39
CA ALA A 41 -3.89 -3.48 -3.63
C ALA A 41 -3.73 -4.65 -4.62
N TYR A 42 -4.04 -5.87 -4.19
CA TYR A 42 -3.99 -7.08 -5.03
C TYR A 42 -5.38 -7.72 -5.23
N GLY A 43 -6.43 -6.99 -4.88
CA GLY A 43 -7.83 -7.42 -4.89
C GLY A 43 -8.75 -6.27 -4.48
N GLY A 44 -9.98 -6.56 -4.08
CA GLY A 44 -10.84 -5.56 -3.43
C GLY A 44 -10.25 -5.13 -2.09
N VAL A 45 -10.12 -3.82 -1.88
CA VAL A 45 -9.51 -3.24 -0.67
C VAL A 45 -10.43 -2.20 -0.06
N ASP A 46 -10.55 -2.27 1.27
CA ASP A 46 -11.02 -1.17 2.11
C ASP A 46 -9.90 -0.87 3.12
N PHE A 47 -9.24 0.28 2.94
CA PHE A 47 -8.09 0.67 3.74
C PHE A 47 -8.54 1.28 5.06
N SER A 48 -8.22 0.60 6.16
CA SER A 48 -8.70 0.93 7.49
C SER A 48 -7.68 0.56 8.57
N SER A 49 -7.83 1.17 9.74
CA SER A 49 -7.09 0.85 10.97
C SER A 49 -8.04 0.71 12.17
N LYS A 50 -7.48 0.52 13.36
CA LYS A 50 -8.27 0.56 14.61
C LYS A 50 -8.99 1.91 14.81
N MET A 51 -8.48 2.99 14.23
CA MET A 51 -9.06 4.33 14.34
C MET A 51 -10.16 4.60 13.29
N GLY A 52 -10.52 3.59 12.50
CA GLY A 52 -11.49 3.70 11.42
C GLY A 52 -10.83 3.72 10.04
N GLN A 53 -11.62 4.14 9.05
CA GLN A 53 -11.20 4.19 7.66
C GLN A 53 -10.04 5.18 7.47
N LEU A 54 -9.01 4.74 6.74
CA LEU A 54 -7.87 5.55 6.34
C LEU A 54 -7.93 5.76 4.82
N ALA A 55 -7.20 6.75 4.32
CA ALA A 55 -7.09 6.94 2.87
C ALA A 55 -5.63 7.20 2.52
N GLY A 56 -5.18 6.74 1.36
CA GLY A 56 -3.83 7.00 0.87
C GLY A 56 -3.84 7.59 -0.53
N ASN A 57 -2.76 8.27 -0.89
CA ASN A 57 -2.55 8.85 -2.21
C ASN A 57 -2.15 7.76 -3.20
N HIS A 58 -2.90 7.60 -4.28
CA HIS A 58 -2.47 6.72 -5.37
C HIS A 58 -1.28 7.31 -6.11
N PHE A 59 -0.18 6.56 -6.22
CA PHE A 59 1.06 7.05 -6.84
C PHE A 59 1.72 6.08 -7.84
N ILE A 60 1.41 4.78 -7.79
CA ILE A 60 1.88 3.78 -8.77
C ILE A 60 0.73 2.86 -9.18
N THR A 61 0.66 2.56 -10.48
CA THR A 61 -0.20 1.51 -11.03
C THR A 61 0.66 0.40 -11.64
N ILE A 62 0.46 -0.84 -11.19
CA ILE A 62 1.00 -2.04 -11.84
C ILE A 62 0.15 -2.31 -13.09
N THR A 63 0.76 -2.25 -14.28
CA THR A 63 0.02 -2.36 -15.56
C THR A 63 0.08 -3.74 -16.21
N SER A 64 0.89 -4.66 -15.66
CA SER A 64 1.08 -6.02 -16.20
C SER A 64 1.35 -7.02 -15.07
N ASN A 65 1.07 -8.30 -15.30
CA ASN A 65 1.26 -9.38 -14.33
C ASN A 65 0.51 -9.14 -13.01
N LEU A 66 -0.77 -8.72 -13.10
CA LEU A 66 -1.62 -8.38 -11.95
C LEU A 66 -1.95 -9.57 -11.04
N ASP A 67 -1.66 -10.80 -11.47
CA ASP A 67 -1.70 -12.02 -10.68
C ASP A 67 -0.56 -12.08 -9.64
N GLN A 68 0.60 -11.52 -9.95
CA GLN A 68 1.81 -11.60 -9.12
C GLN A 68 1.66 -10.92 -7.74
N PRO A 69 1.03 -9.73 -7.59
CA PRO A 69 0.77 -9.15 -6.28
C PRO A 69 -0.05 -10.06 -5.35
N ALA A 70 -0.98 -10.85 -5.89
CA ALA A 70 -1.77 -11.78 -5.09
C ALA A 70 -0.93 -12.98 -4.63
N GLU A 71 0.01 -13.46 -5.46
CA GLU A 71 1.00 -14.46 -5.06
C GLU A 71 1.93 -13.96 -3.96
N LEU A 72 2.44 -12.73 -4.10
CA LEU A 72 3.24 -12.06 -3.08
C LEU A 72 2.46 -11.86 -1.78
N GLY A 73 1.16 -11.52 -1.85
CA GLY A 73 0.28 -11.43 -0.69
C GLY A 73 0.13 -12.76 0.05
N LYS A 74 -0.10 -13.86 -0.68
CA LYS A 74 -0.15 -15.23 -0.11
C LYS A 74 1.19 -15.62 0.52
N MET A 75 2.30 -15.35 -0.17
CA MET A 75 3.65 -15.63 0.35
C MET A 75 3.91 -14.85 1.64
N THR A 76 3.56 -13.56 1.68
CA THR A 76 3.72 -12.72 2.88
C THR A 76 2.87 -13.23 4.05
N LEU A 77 1.64 -13.67 3.78
CA LEU A 77 0.75 -14.24 4.78
C LEU A 77 1.34 -15.51 5.42
N TRP A 78 1.86 -16.43 4.61
CA TRP A 78 2.30 -17.74 5.08
C TRP A 78 3.76 -17.80 5.52
N GLN A 79 4.62 -16.96 4.93
CA GLN A 79 6.08 -16.98 5.13
C GLN A 79 6.59 -15.73 5.84
N GLY A 80 5.71 -14.80 6.22
CA GLY A 80 6.06 -13.57 6.90
C GLY A 80 6.60 -12.49 5.97
N ALA A 81 7.22 -11.46 6.57
CA ALA A 81 7.66 -10.27 5.86
C ALA A 81 8.66 -10.60 4.73
N GLN A 82 8.42 -10.01 3.56
CA GLN A 82 9.23 -10.21 2.36
C GLN A 82 10.14 -9.00 2.13
N ARG A 83 11.33 -9.24 1.57
CA ARG A 83 12.23 -8.14 1.18
C ARG A 83 11.69 -7.45 -0.07
N ILE A 84 11.54 -6.13 -0.02
CA ILE A 84 11.06 -5.31 -1.12
C ILE A 84 12.08 -4.24 -1.49
N LYS A 85 12.15 -3.90 -2.78
CA LYS A 85 12.97 -2.81 -3.32
C LYS A 85 12.17 -2.11 -4.42
N PHE A 86 12.09 -0.79 -4.33
CA PHE A 86 11.62 0.06 -5.42
C PHE A 86 12.84 0.71 -6.06
N GLU A 87 12.95 0.65 -7.37
CA GLU A 87 14.00 1.31 -8.13
C GLU A 87 13.45 1.85 -9.45
N VAL A 88 14.05 2.91 -9.95
CA VAL A 88 13.80 3.40 -11.32
C VAL A 88 14.47 2.43 -12.29
N ALA A 89 13.86 2.22 -13.46
CA ALA A 89 14.40 1.39 -14.52
C ALA A 89 15.67 1.98 -15.15
#